data_AF-A0AAV9ZHM1-F1
#
_entry.id   AF-A0AAV9ZHM1-F1
#
_cell.length_a   1.000
_cell.length_b   1.000
_cell.length_c   1.000
_cell.angle_alpha   90.00
_cell.angle_beta   90.00
_cell.angle_gamma   90.00
#
_symmetry.space_group_name_H-M   'P 1'
#
loop_
_entity.id
_entity.type
_entity.pdbx_description
1 polymer ?
#
loop_
_entity_poly.entity_id
_entity_poly.type
_entity_poly.pdbx_seq_one_letter_code
_entity_poly.pdbx_strand_id
1 'polypeptide(L)'
;MASLASKLMPLPGLILSSTIAVVLLVYSNHDSPALYAYVSGHPITTQIGLQLIIHVLGFTHILALSTIMNLSTRLYFQHNPVSLARLQLWSSLSSVKVTWNLPMIHAGILFGYLFIHLLPASLWAGALAPIPTQSTILGQFHVPSYPEDLSGDFWNQTNIAKEDFDRHFLANSVIRNAHGVFAFTPAAIFQGQILNSASNVAGIGSPHVHAKIDNSHLLYAGRSYGVGASAGLDNVVLPEGEYSALHYIYQETGYLTKVDCTKNETAGWGVHFWAVRSSTVFPDEYLACGVLPNTPYYPGEFFPDSGCPDLILGFQADWYGLLSIEFPAKNLFALQGRSGFSHHFFAIATSDGEYSTLNQTQCEATFVPQRFQILVNMTSSLITVEPIGNSSVEIDPSSVTYGTGLGLLPQLIILQATYLSRGISGPYTAALADAILSNTENVALAQNASANDTRIILKGTSTALESILDDLLVQIASAQLEIAWRDSGVSNAATSTSTLVTVAAMRLGTLRYIILAASLNFLIMLIYVEELIRTRAWRGLQEFDYTDLSNIIVAVSRGGNDIALVVTAEEKEHNILPQNLNHTVGGDTKLLLQFDNGTPMIKAEHPFDPYNELSALDSAE
;
A
#
# COMPACT_ATOMS: atom_id res chain seq x y z
N MET A 1 7.71 32.46 -52.68
CA MET A 1 6.67 32.69 -51.66
C MET A 1 6.90 31.73 -50.51
N ALA A 2 7.26 32.20 -49.31
CA ALA A 2 7.14 31.34 -48.13
C ALA A 2 5.67 30.94 -48.00
N SER A 3 5.38 29.64 -48.10
CA SER A 3 4.00 29.16 -48.13
C SER A 3 3.29 29.55 -46.84
N LEU A 4 2.00 29.87 -46.91
CA LEU A 4 1.17 30.16 -45.72
C LEU A 4 1.31 29.04 -44.64
N ALA A 5 1.61 27.82 -45.08
CA ALA A 5 1.86 26.66 -44.23
C ALA A 5 3.09 26.83 -43.31
N SER A 6 4.20 27.42 -43.77
CA SER A 6 5.38 27.60 -42.90
C SER A 6 5.13 28.62 -41.80
N LYS A 7 4.28 29.63 -42.06
CA LYS A 7 3.87 30.64 -41.08
C LYS A 7 2.97 30.05 -39.99
N LEU A 8 2.08 29.12 -40.36
CA LEU A 8 1.09 28.51 -39.47
C LEU A 8 1.57 27.21 -38.81
N MET A 9 2.80 26.76 -39.09
CA MET A 9 3.36 25.50 -38.56
C MET A 9 3.31 25.35 -37.02
N PRO A 10 3.47 26.41 -36.20
CA PRO A 10 3.36 26.27 -34.74
C PRO A 10 1.93 26.06 -34.23
N LEU A 11 0.92 26.43 -35.02
CA LEU A 11 -0.49 26.45 -34.58
C LEU A 11 -1.04 25.06 -34.23
N PRO A 12 -0.80 23.98 -35.01
CA PRO A 12 -1.18 22.63 -34.61
C PRO A 12 -0.54 22.19 -33.28
N GLY A 13 0.72 22.55 -33.05
CA GLY A 13 1.42 22.26 -31.79
C GLY A 13 0.79 22.96 -30.60
N LEU A 14 0.47 24.25 -30.74
CA LEU A 14 -0.23 25.05 -29.72
C LEU A 14 -1.64 24.55 -29.44
N ILE A 15 -2.36 24.07 -30.46
CA ILE A 15 -3.68 23.45 -30.26
C ILE A 15 -3.52 22.17 -29.46
N LEU A 16 -2.59 21.29 -29.83
CA LEU A 16 -2.34 20.03 -29.12
C LEU A 16 -1.96 20.27 -27.65
N SER A 17 -1.05 21.19 -27.37
CA SER A 17 -0.65 21.54 -25.99
C SER A 17 -1.81 22.14 -25.19
N SER A 18 -2.69 22.92 -25.84
CA SER A 18 -3.92 23.44 -25.22
C SER A 18 -4.90 22.32 -24.86
N THR A 19 -5.12 21.37 -25.77
CA THR A 19 -5.99 20.23 -25.52
C THR A 19 -5.49 19.40 -24.35
N ILE A 20 -4.18 19.12 -24.29
CA ILE A 20 -3.56 18.40 -23.16
C ILE A 20 -3.72 19.18 -21.85
N ALA A 21 -3.50 20.50 -21.86
CA ALA A 21 -3.68 21.33 -20.67
C ALA A 21 -5.13 21.29 -20.15
N VAL A 22 -6.11 21.35 -21.05
CA VAL A 22 -7.54 21.26 -20.68
C VAL A 22 -7.88 19.88 -20.13
N VAL A 23 -7.39 18.80 -20.75
CA VAL A 23 -7.58 17.44 -20.26
C VAL A 23 -6.99 17.30 -18.85
N LEU A 24 -5.77 17.79 -18.60
CA LEU A 24 -5.16 17.75 -17.28
C LEU A 24 -5.93 18.56 -16.23
N LEU A 25 -6.52 19.69 -16.61
CA LEU A 25 -7.37 20.47 -15.69
C LEU A 25 -8.63 19.69 -15.28
N VAL A 26 -9.30 19.05 -16.25
CA VAL A 26 -10.49 18.22 -15.99
C VAL A 26 -10.13 16.99 -15.13
N TYR A 27 -8.99 16.35 -15.40
CA TYR A 27 -8.53 15.16 -14.67
C TYR A 27 -7.68 15.44 -13.43
N SER A 28 -7.53 16.71 -13.03
CA SER A 28 -6.61 17.11 -11.94
C SER A 28 -6.97 16.54 -10.56
N ASN A 29 -8.19 16.06 -10.37
CA ASN A 29 -8.66 15.44 -9.13
C ASN A 29 -8.95 13.94 -9.29
N HIS A 30 -8.52 13.33 -10.39
CA HIS A 30 -8.76 11.91 -10.64
C HIS A 30 -7.54 11.08 -10.22
N ASP A 31 -7.73 10.23 -9.22
CA ASP A 31 -6.74 9.25 -8.77
C ASP A 31 -6.97 7.93 -9.51
N SER A 32 -5.96 7.45 -10.22
CA SER A 32 -6.07 6.25 -11.06
C SER A 32 -5.20 5.10 -10.52
N PRO A 33 -5.82 4.01 -10.01
CA PRO A 33 -5.12 2.78 -9.65
C PRO A 33 -4.48 2.08 -10.88
N ALA A 34 -5.17 2.12 -12.02
CA ALA A 34 -4.65 1.57 -13.28
C ALA A 34 -3.36 2.28 -13.74
N LEU A 35 -3.31 3.61 -13.61
CA LEU A 35 -2.09 4.38 -13.89
C LEU A 35 -0.96 3.97 -12.94
N TYR A 36 -1.26 3.80 -11.65
CA TYR A 36 -0.26 3.32 -10.69
C TYR A 36 0.32 1.96 -11.12
N ALA A 37 -0.54 0.98 -11.41
CA ALA A 37 -0.11 -0.37 -11.82
C ALA A 37 0.80 -0.33 -13.07
N TYR A 38 0.44 0.49 -14.07
CA TYR A 38 1.25 0.65 -15.27
C TYR A 38 2.62 1.27 -14.98
N VAL A 39 2.65 2.39 -14.23
CA VAL A 39 3.87 3.12 -13.92
C VAL A 39 4.79 2.30 -13.02
N SER A 40 4.24 1.58 -12.03
CA SER A 40 5.02 0.69 -11.18
C SER A 40 5.60 -0.51 -11.94
N GLY A 41 4.88 -1.02 -12.96
CA GLY A 41 5.38 -2.11 -13.80
C GLY A 41 6.49 -1.68 -14.77
N HIS A 42 6.48 -0.42 -15.22
CA HIS A 42 7.43 0.09 -16.22
C HIS A 42 7.97 1.48 -15.86
N PRO A 43 8.71 1.63 -14.74
CA PRO A 43 9.12 2.93 -14.23
C PRO A 43 10.04 3.68 -15.21
N ILE A 44 11.02 2.98 -15.79
CA ILE A 44 12.01 3.56 -16.72
C ILE A 44 11.33 3.98 -18.03
N THR A 45 10.50 3.11 -18.62
CA THR A 45 9.80 3.39 -19.88
C THR A 45 8.86 4.58 -19.73
N THR A 46 8.12 4.63 -18.61
CA THR A 46 7.24 5.76 -18.30
C THR A 46 8.04 7.05 -18.19
N GLN A 47 9.17 7.05 -17.46
CA GLN A 47 9.99 8.24 -17.29
C GLN A 47 10.54 8.75 -18.63
N ILE A 48 11.04 7.86 -19.49
CA ILE A 48 11.56 8.24 -20.81
C ILE A 48 10.44 8.80 -21.69
N GLY A 49 9.30 8.12 -21.74
CA GLY A 49 8.14 8.57 -22.53
C GLY A 49 7.63 9.94 -22.07
N LEU A 50 7.53 10.14 -20.75
CA LEU A 50 7.12 11.41 -20.16
C LEU A 50 8.09 12.53 -20.52
N GLN A 51 9.40 12.28 -20.41
CA GLN A 51 10.43 13.26 -20.73
C GLN A 51 10.37 13.68 -22.20
N LEU A 52 10.10 12.73 -23.11
CA LEU A 52 9.94 13.02 -24.53
C LEU A 52 8.73 13.92 -24.79
N ILE A 53 7.59 13.61 -24.18
CA ILE A 53 6.36 14.42 -24.27
C ILE A 53 6.61 15.84 -23.73
N ILE A 54 7.24 15.96 -22.56
CA ILE A 54 7.55 17.25 -21.94
C ILE A 54 8.40 18.13 -22.87
N HIS A 55 9.45 17.56 -23.49
CA HIS A 55 10.31 18.31 -24.39
C HIS A 55 9.62 18.68 -25.69
N VAL A 56 8.78 17.81 -26.25
CA VAL A 56 7.99 18.13 -27.45
C VAL A 56 7.05 19.30 -27.15
N LEU A 57 6.34 19.26 -26.02
CA LEU A 57 5.44 20.35 -25.61
C LEU A 57 6.21 21.65 -25.37
N GLY A 58 7.33 21.61 -24.62
CA GLY A 58 8.19 22.77 -24.43
C GLY A 58 8.72 23.32 -25.76
N PHE A 59 9.14 22.45 -26.68
CA PHE A 59 9.64 22.85 -27.99
C PHE A 59 8.59 23.53 -28.85
N THR A 60 7.32 23.13 -28.79
CA THR A 60 6.23 23.84 -29.51
C THR A 60 6.08 25.29 -29.06
N HIS A 61 6.24 25.56 -27.76
CA HIS A 61 6.22 26.92 -27.22
C HIS A 61 7.41 27.74 -27.72
N ILE A 62 8.61 27.14 -27.72
CA ILE A 62 9.83 27.77 -28.24
C ILE A 62 9.67 28.11 -29.73
N LEU A 63 9.15 27.19 -30.53
CA LEU A 63 8.88 27.39 -31.96
C LEU A 63 7.86 28.51 -32.22
N ALA A 64 6.79 28.59 -31.43
CA ALA A 64 5.79 29.65 -31.57
C ALA A 64 6.41 31.03 -31.30
N LEU A 65 7.18 31.16 -30.22
CA LEU A 65 7.84 32.43 -29.87
C LEU A 65 8.93 32.81 -30.88
N SER A 66 9.73 31.85 -31.33
CA SER A 66 10.81 32.11 -32.29
C SER A 66 10.29 32.51 -33.68
N THR A 67 9.18 31.89 -34.13
CA THR A 67 8.51 32.27 -35.39
C THR A 67 7.88 33.65 -35.29
N ILE A 68 7.19 33.99 -34.20
CA ILE A 68 6.68 35.35 -33.97
C ILE A 68 7.84 36.36 -34.01
N MET A 69 8.94 36.07 -33.32
CA MET A 69 10.09 36.97 -33.31
C MET A 69 10.69 37.15 -34.70
N ASN A 70 10.97 36.07 -35.44
CA ASN A 70 11.51 36.17 -36.80
C ASN A 70 10.57 36.97 -37.74
N LEU A 71 9.27 36.68 -37.71
CA LEU A 71 8.32 37.31 -38.61
C LEU A 71 8.11 38.80 -38.27
N SER A 72 8.07 39.15 -36.98
CA SER A 72 7.86 40.54 -36.52
C SER A 72 9.07 41.44 -36.77
N THR A 73 10.29 40.96 -36.51
CA THR A 73 11.54 41.70 -36.77
C THR A 73 11.79 41.88 -38.27
N ARG A 74 11.43 40.89 -39.11
CA ARG A 74 11.50 41.03 -40.58
C ARG A 74 10.59 42.14 -41.09
N LEU A 75 9.35 42.22 -40.60
CA LEU A 75 8.46 43.35 -40.92
C LEU A 75 9.04 44.70 -40.46
N TYR A 76 9.64 44.75 -39.27
CA TYR A 76 10.24 45.97 -38.76
C TYR A 76 11.44 46.41 -39.61
N PHE A 77 12.30 45.47 -39.98
CA PHE A 77 13.51 45.70 -40.78
C PHE A 77 13.20 46.26 -42.17
N GLN A 78 12.04 45.93 -42.74
CA GLN A 78 11.61 46.48 -44.04
C GLN A 78 11.34 47.98 -43.99
N HIS A 79 10.91 48.51 -42.85
CA HIS A 79 10.46 49.90 -42.73
C HIS A 79 11.47 50.81 -42.03
N ASN A 80 12.44 50.25 -41.31
CA ASN A 80 13.36 51.02 -40.49
C ASN A 80 14.80 50.54 -40.68
N PRO A 81 15.79 51.45 -40.76
CA PRO A 81 17.20 51.07 -40.70
C PRO A 81 17.54 50.50 -39.32
N VAL A 82 18.37 49.44 -39.29
CA VAL A 82 18.70 48.70 -38.06
C VAL A 82 20.21 48.54 -37.95
N SER A 83 20.74 48.71 -36.73
CA SER A 83 22.16 48.52 -36.44
C SER A 83 22.56 47.04 -36.47
N LEU A 84 23.81 46.76 -36.83
CA LEU A 84 24.33 45.39 -36.91
C LEU A 84 24.18 44.62 -35.58
N ALA A 85 24.45 45.26 -34.44
CA ALA A 85 24.30 44.64 -33.11
C ALA A 85 22.85 44.25 -32.81
N ARG A 86 21.86 45.05 -33.25
CA ARG A 86 20.44 44.76 -33.07
C ARG A 86 19.99 43.63 -34.01
N LEU A 87 20.51 43.58 -35.23
CA LEU A 87 20.25 42.49 -36.19
C LEU A 87 20.86 41.16 -35.71
N GLN A 88 22.07 41.19 -35.14
CA GLN A 88 22.68 40.04 -34.47
C GLN A 88 21.84 39.56 -33.28
N LEU A 89 21.36 40.47 -32.43
CA LEU A 89 20.45 40.11 -31.33
C LEU A 89 19.18 39.44 -31.86
N TRP A 90 18.52 40.02 -32.86
CA TRP A 90 17.30 39.45 -33.43
C TRP A 90 17.53 38.08 -34.05
N SER A 91 18.64 37.88 -34.76
CA SER A 91 19.04 36.58 -35.29
C SER A 91 19.25 35.55 -34.19
N SER A 92 19.93 35.91 -33.10
CA SER A 92 20.13 35.04 -31.95
C SER A 92 18.82 34.72 -31.21
N LEU A 93 17.89 35.68 -31.10
CA LEU A 93 16.57 35.48 -30.49
C LEU A 93 15.65 34.58 -31.34
N SER A 94 15.65 34.74 -32.66
CA SER A 94 14.85 33.92 -33.58
C SER A 94 15.40 32.51 -33.76
N SER A 95 16.71 32.32 -33.62
CA SER A 95 17.34 31.00 -33.75
C SER A 95 17.63 30.30 -32.42
N VAL A 96 17.38 30.99 -31.29
CA VAL A 96 17.66 30.52 -29.93
C VAL A 96 19.13 30.06 -29.80
N LYS A 97 20.06 30.93 -30.23
CA LYS A 97 21.51 30.67 -30.21
C LYS A 97 22.24 31.62 -29.29
N VAL A 98 23.30 31.13 -28.64
CA VAL A 98 24.19 31.95 -27.81
C VAL A 98 25.24 32.60 -28.71
N THR A 99 25.37 33.92 -28.63
CA THR A 99 26.39 34.69 -29.35
C THR A 99 27.14 35.59 -28.38
N TRP A 100 28.45 35.34 -28.24
CA TRP A 100 29.30 36.02 -27.26
C TRP A 100 29.79 37.41 -27.71
N ASN A 101 29.65 37.75 -28.99
CA ASN A 101 30.14 39.00 -29.57
C ASN A 101 29.16 40.18 -29.43
N LEU A 102 28.13 40.07 -28.58
CA LEU A 102 27.11 41.10 -28.40
C LEU A 102 27.52 42.10 -27.30
N PRO A 103 27.15 43.39 -27.42
CA PRO A 103 27.28 44.35 -26.32
C PRO A 103 26.55 43.85 -25.06
N MET A 104 27.11 44.13 -23.87
CA MET A 104 26.66 43.56 -22.59
C MET A 104 25.14 43.69 -22.33
N ILE A 105 24.52 44.80 -22.72
CA ILE A 105 23.07 45.01 -22.60
C ILE A 105 22.28 44.01 -23.47
N HIS A 106 22.70 43.82 -24.73
CA HIS A 106 22.04 42.89 -25.65
C HIS A 106 22.30 41.43 -25.24
N ALA A 107 23.49 41.13 -24.72
CA ALA A 107 23.79 39.82 -24.13
C ALA A 107 22.88 39.53 -22.92
N GLY A 108 22.66 40.51 -22.02
CA GLY A 108 21.74 40.38 -20.90
C GLY A 108 20.31 40.07 -21.33
N ILE A 109 19.80 40.75 -22.36
CA ILE A 109 18.47 40.48 -22.95
C ILE A 109 18.41 39.06 -23.53
N LEU A 110 19.45 38.62 -24.25
CA LEU A 110 19.54 37.28 -24.82
C LEU A 110 19.52 36.20 -23.73
N PHE A 111 20.31 36.35 -22.66
CA PHE A 111 20.31 35.41 -21.55
C PHE A 111 18.97 35.35 -20.82
N GLY A 112 18.33 36.50 -20.59
CA GLY A 112 16.97 36.55 -20.02
C GLY A 112 15.96 35.79 -20.88
N TYR A 113 16.02 35.97 -22.20
CA TYR A 113 15.17 35.26 -23.15
C TYR A 113 15.44 33.74 -23.19
N LEU A 114 16.69 33.32 -23.17
CA LEU A 114 17.07 31.91 -23.08
C LEU A 114 16.58 31.26 -21.77
N PHE A 115 16.60 32.01 -20.67
CA PHE A 115 16.06 31.53 -19.39
C PHE A 115 14.53 31.37 -19.44
N ILE A 116 13.82 32.31 -20.07
CA ILE A 116 12.37 32.20 -20.29
C ILE A 116 12.02 30.95 -21.12
N HIS A 117 12.86 30.55 -22.07
CA HIS A 117 12.67 29.32 -22.86
C HIS A 117 12.82 28.01 -22.08
N LEU A 118 13.42 28.04 -20.89
CA LEU A 118 13.49 26.86 -20.00
C LEU A 118 12.19 26.67 -19.21
N LEU A 119 11.36 27.72 -19.08
CA LEU A 119 10.11 27.67 -18.31
C LEU A 119 9.05 26.73 -18.90
N PRO A 120 8.78 26.70 -20.22
CA PRO A 120 7.82 25.77 -20.81
C PRO A 120 8.04 24.31 -20.41
N ALA A 121 9.25 23.77 -20.63
CA ALA A 121 9.55 22.37 -20.36
C ALA A 121 9.49 22.05 -18.85
N SER A 122 9.98 22.96 -18.00
CA SER A 122 9.94 22.76 -16.54
C SER A 122 8.51 22.79 -15.97
N LEU A 123 7.64 23.66 -16.48
CA LEU A 123 6.22 23.68 -16.08
C LEU A 123 5.48 22.43 -16.54
N TRP A 124 5.73 21.97 -17.77
CA TRP A 124 5.17 20.70 -18.26
C TRP A 124 5.67 19.50 -17.45
N ALA A 125 6.92 19.50 -17.01
CA ALA A 125 7.44 18.47 -16.12
C ALA A 125 6.65 18.41 -14.81
N GLY A 126 6.38 19.56 -14.18
CA GLY A 126 5.56 19.61 -12.96
C GLY A 126 4.08 19.27 -13.17
N ALA A 127 3.53 19.56 -14.36
CA ALA A 127 2.13 19.31 -14.69
C ALA A 127 1.86 17.84 -15.07
N LEU A 128 2.86 17.12 -15.58
CA LEU A 128 2.74 15.73 -16.03
C LEU A 128 3.40 14.71 -15.09
N ALA A 129 4.19 15.16 -14.10
CA ALA A 129 4.85 14.27 -13.16
C ALA A 129 3.83 13.36 -12.44
N PRO A 130 3.99 12.03 -12.48
CA PRO A 130 3.14 11.13 -11.71
C PRO A 130 3.42 11.31 -10.22
N ILE A 131 2.36 11.49 -9.45
CA ILE A 131 2.40 11.66 -8.00
C ILE A 131 1.69 10.46 -7.37
N PRO A 132 2.34 9.73 -6.44
CA PRO A 132 1.68 8.66 -5.71
C PRO A 132 0.59 9.24 -4.80
N THR A 133 -0.62 8.71 -4.93
CA THR A 133 -1.81 9.04 -4.13
C THR A 133 -2.47 7.75 -3.65
N GLN A 134 -3.59 7.87 -2.95
CA GLN A 134 -4.40 6.75 -2.50
C GLN A 134 -5.82 6.94 -2.98
N SER A 135 -6.48 5.86 -3.37
CA SER A 135 -7.88 5.87 -3.75
C SER A 135 -8.64 4.79 -2.98
N THR A 136 -9.86 5.10 -2.57
CA THR A 136 -10.74 4.16 -1.87
C THR A 136 -11.78 3.63 -2.84
N ILE A 137 -11.84 2.31 -2.97
CA ILE A 137 -12.77 1.59 -3.83
C ILE A 137 -13.59 0.61 -3.01
N LEU A 138 -14.80 0.33 -3.48
CA LEU A 138 -15.64 -0.71 -2.88
C LEU A 138 -15.21 -2.08 -3.39
N GLY A 139 -14.94 -2.99 -2.46
CA GLY A 139 -14.63 -4.39 -2.72
C GLY A 139 -15.63 -5.33 -2.07
N GLN A 140 -15.46 -6.62 -2.35
CA GLN A 140 -16.12 -7.70 -1.64
C GLN A 140 -15.08 -8.55 -0.91
N PHE A 141 -15.45 -9.04 0.27
CA PHE A 141 -14.59 -9.86 1.10
C PHE A 141 -15.43 -10.92 1.80
N HIS A 142 -14.88 -12.12 1.99
CA HIS A 142 -15.63 -13.18 2.66
C HIS A 142 -15.33 -13.20 4.14
N VAL A 143 -16.37 -13.27 4.97
CA VAL A 143 -16.28 -13.47 6.41
C VAL A 143 -16.83 -14.84 6.80
N PRO A 144 -16.37 -15.44 7.92
CA PRO A 144 -16.86 -16.73 8.37
C PRO A 144 -18.38 -16.70 8.57
N SER A 145 -19.03 -17.80 8.20
CA SER A 145 -20.47 -17.98 8.37
C SER A 145 -20.75 -19.37 8.90
N TYR A 146 -21.73 -19.48 9.80
CA TYR A 146 -22.10 -20.73 10.44
C TYR A 146 -23.48 -21.15 9.89
N PRO A 147 -23.61 -22.37 9.35
CA PRO A 147 -24.88 -22.81 8.76
C PRO A 147 -25.94 -23.03 9.84
N GLU A 148 -27.21 -22.89 9.47
CA GLU A 148 -28.34 -23.22 10.34
C GLU A 148 -28.31 -24.71 10.67
N ASP A 149 -27.97 -25.03 11.92
CA ASP A 149 -27.81 -26.39 12.39
C ASP A 149 -28.50 -26.58 13.75
N LEU A 150 -29.82 -26.80 13.69
CA LEU A 150 -30.66 -27.01 14.86
C LEU A 150 -30.41 -28.37 15.54
N SER A 151 -29.90 -29.36 14.80
CA SER A 151 -29.57 -30.70 15.33
C SER A 151 -28.16 -30.79 15.92
N GLY A 152 -27.31 -29.79 15.67
CA GLY A 152 -25.90 -29.84 16.05
C GLY A 152 -25.08 -30.77 15.16
N ASP A 153 -25.62 -31.22 14.01
CA ASP A 153 -24.97 -32.15 13.10
C ASP A 153 -23.80 -31.53 12.33
N PHE A 154 -23.85 -30.25 12.02
CA PHE A 154 -22.72 -29.50 11.48
C PHE A 154 -21.59 -29.45 12.51
N TRP A 155 -21.92 -29.12 13.76
CA TRP A 155 -20.96 -29.17 14.86
C TRP A 155 -20.47 -30.62 15.09
N ASN A 156 -21.34 -31.61 14.92
CA ASN A 156 -20.98 -33.03 15.01
C ASN A 156 -20.08 -33.49 13.85
N GLN A 157 -20.26 -32.98 12.63
CA GLN A 157 -19.41 -33.25 11.45
C GLN A 157 -18.03 -32.61 11.57
N THR A 158 -17.95 -31.43 12.20
CA THR A 158 -16.69 -30.87 12.67
C THR A 158 -16.07 -31.66 13.84
N ASN A 159 -16.74 -32.75 14.28
CA ASN A 159 -16.39 -33.67 15.37
C ASN A 159 -16.27 -32.99 16.74
N ILE A 160 -17.19 -32.07 17.02
CA ILE A 160 -17.16 -31.18 18.20
C ILE A 160 -18.03 -31.71 19.36
N ALA A 161 -18.95 -32.65 19.10
CA ALA A 161 -20.00 -33.05 20.05
C ALA A 161 -19.99 -34.53 20.51
N LYS A 162 -19.02 -35.36 20.12
CA LYS A 162 -19.02 -36.78 20.50
C LYS A 162 -18.04 -37.08 21.64
N GLU A 163 -18.57 -37.54 22.76
CA GLU A 163 -17.86 -37.89 24.01
C GLU A 163 -16.84 -39.04 23.87
N ASP A 164 -16.76 -39.71 22.72
CA ASP A 164 -15.87 -40.86 22.51
C ASP A 164 -14.49 -40.46 22.00
N PHE A 165 -13.54 -40.26 22.92
CA PHE A 165 -12.15 -39.83 22.74
C PHE A 165 -11.20 -40.81 22.00
N ASP A 166 -11.69 -41.85 21.30
CA ASP A 166 -10.84 -42.96 20.87
C ASP A 166 -10.03 -42.70 19.58
N ARG A 167 -8.78 -42.23 19.76
CA ARG A 167 -7.53 -42.34 18.94
C ARG A 167 -7.53 -42.13 17.41
N HIS A 168 -8.68 -42.05 16.73
CA HIS A 168 -8.80 -41.80 15.29
C HIS A 168 -9.15 -40.33 14.96
N PHE A 169 -9.15 -39.46 15.99
CA PHE A 169 -9.79 -38.13 16.01
C PHE A 169 -9.01 -36.96 15.38
N LEU A 170 -7.68 -37.06 15.22
CA LEU A 170 -6.83 -35.92 14.83
C LEU A 170 -6.62 -35.76 13.31
N ALA A 171 -6.97 -36.75 12.50
CA ALA A 171 -6.62 -36.76 11.08
C ALA A 171 -7.64 -36.03 10.17
N ASN A 172 -8.91 -35.90 10.58
CA ASN A 172 -9.99 -35.37 9.74
C ASN A 172 -10.47 -33.97 10.12
N SER A 173 -9.98 -33.40 11.22
CA SER A 173 -10.38 -32.08 11.76
C SER A 173 -9.29 -31.03 11.63
N VAL A 174 -8.20 -31.35 10.93
CA VAL A 174 -7.01 -30.51 10.75
C VAL A 174 -6.62 -30.44 9.28
N ILE A 175 -6.45 -29.24 8.76
CA ILE A 175 -5.89 -29.00 7.42
C ILE A 175 -4.58 -28.24 7.54
N ARG A 176 -3.64 -28.56 6.64
CA ARG A 176 -2.35 -27.88 6.52
C ARG A 176 -2.17 -27.43 5.09
N ASN A 177 -2.08 -26.13 4.87
CA ASN A 177 -1.90 -25.54 3.56
C ASN A 177 -0.93 -24.35 3.62
N ALA A 178 -0.80 -23.59 2.52
CA ALA A 178 0.09 -22.44 2.45
C ALA A 178 -0.26 -21.34 3.48
N HIS A 179 -1.54 -21.21 3.84
CA HIS A 179 -2.03 -20.22 4.78
C HIS A 179 -1.82 -20.62 6.24
N GLY A 180 -1.49 -21.88 6.54
CA GLY A 180 -1.17 -22.33 7.89
C GLY A 180 -1.71 -23.71 8.23
N VAL A 181 -1.89 -23.92 9.53
CA VAL A 181 -2.55 -25.09 10.12
C VAL A 181 -3.89 -24.60 10.64
N PHE A 182 -4.97 -25.32 10.32
CA PHE A 182 -6.33 -24.96 10.72
C PHE A 182 -6.99 -26.17 11.35
N ALA A 183 -7.69 -25.98 12.47
CA ALA A 183 -8.36 -27.08 13.16
C ALA A 183 -9.55 -26.64 14.00
N PHE A 184 -10.55 -27.52 14.07
CA PHE A 184 -11.70 -27.36 14.96
C PHE A 184 -11.40 -27.69 16.43
N THR A 185 -10.19 -28.14 16.75
CA THR A 185 -9.68 -28.42 18.11
C THR A 185 -8.44 -27.57 18.45
N PRO A 186 -8.56 -26.24 18.44
CA PRO A 186 -7.40 -25.34 18.57
C PRO A 186 -6.63 -25.52 19.88
N ALA A 187 -7.29 -25.93 20.97
CA ALA A 187 -6.66 -26.15 22.26
C ALA A 187 -5.64 -27.30 22.28
N ALA A 188 -5.70 -28.23 21.33
CA ALA A 188 -4.73 -29.32 21.21
C ALA A 188 -3.51 -28.93 20.35
N ILE A 189 -3.67 -27.97 19.43
CA ILE A 189 -2.67 -27.68 18.39
C ILE A 189 -1.92 -26.39 18.66
N PHE A 190 -2.61 -25.34 19.12
CA PHE A 190 -2.08 -23.98 19.22
C PHE A 190 -1.78 -23.57 20.66
N GLN A 191 -1.52 -24.54 21.54
CA GLN A 191 -1.32 -24.34 22.97
C GLN A 191 -0.32 -23.21 23.28
N GLY A 192 0.87 -23.25 22.69
CA GLY A 192 1.90 -22.24 22.96
C GLY A 192 1.54 -20.84 22.49
N GLN A 193 0.83 -20.70 21.36
CA GLN A 193 0.43 -19.40 20.81
C GLN A 193 -0.69 -18.77 21.63
N ILE A 194 -1.71 -19.57 22.01
CA ILE A 194 -2.80 -19.13 22.89
C ILE A 194 -2.26 -18.70 24.26
N LEU A 195 -1.31 -19.44 24.84
CA LEU A 195 -0.71 -19.08 26.13
C LEU A 195 0.13 -17.80 26.07
N ASN A 196 0.85 -17.58 24.98
CA ASN A 196 1.67 -16.37 24.80
C ASN A 196 0.81 -15.10 24.68
N SER A 197 -0.35 -15.21 24.01
CA SER A 197 -1.35 -14.16 23.96
C SER A 197 -1.93 -13.89 25.36
N ALA A 198 -2.33 -14.96 26.06
CA ALA A 198 -2.93 -14.87 27.40
C ALA A 198 -2.00 -14.29 28.49
N SER A 199 -0.68 -14.45 28.36
CA SER A 199 0.29 -13.98 29.36
C SER A 199 0.58 -12.48 29.28
N ASN A 200 0.32 -11.83 28.15
CA ASN A 200 0.81 -10.48 27.86
C ASN A 200 -0.31 -9.46 27.56
N VAL A 201 -1.57 -9.80 27.86
CA VAL A 201 -2.77 -9.01 27.52
C VAL A 201 -2.72 -7.58 28.08
N ALA A 202 -2.25 -7.42 29.32
CA ALA A 202 -2.17 -6.11 29.97
C ALA A 202 -0.87 -5.36 29.61
N GLY A 203 -0.96 -4.34 28.74
CA GLY A 203 0.17 -3.48 28.37
C GLY A 203 0.21 -2.16 29.14
N ILE A 204 1.41 -1.58 29.30
CA ILE A 204 1.61 -0.21 29.80
C ILE A 204 1.51 0.76 28.62
N GLY A 205 0.41 1.52 28.55
CA GLY A 205 0.29 2.70 27.67
C GLY A 205 0.00 2.43 26.18
N SER A 206 0.11 1.20 25.68
CA SER A 206 -0.26 0.82 24.31
C SER A 206 -1.08 -0.47 24.27
N PRO A 207 -1.95 -0.68 23.25
CA PRO A 207 -2.64 -1.95 23.06
C PRO A 207 -1.64 -3.10 22.94
N HIS A 208 -1.94 -4.23 23.57
CA HIS A 208 -1.16 -5.46 23.42
C HIS A 208 -1.13 -5.88 21.94
N VAL A 209 0.01 -6.36 21.45
CA VAL A 209 0.13 -6.84 20.06
C VAL A 209 0.50 -8.31 20.09
N HIS A 210 -0.33 -9.16 19.49
CA HIS A 210 -0.07 -10.58 19.35
C HIS A 210 -0.27 -11.08 17.91
N ALA A 211 0.44 -12.14 17.55
CA ALA A 211 0.32 -12.73 16.24
C ALA A 211 -1.05 -13.38 16.01
N LYS A 212 -1.61 -13.17 14.82
CA LYS A 212 -2.67 -14.03 14.32
C LYS A 212 -2.10 -15.44 14.16
N ILE A 213 -2.84 -16.45 14.58
CA ILE A 213 -2.36 -17.82 14.69
C ILE A 213 -2.50 -18.55 13.33
N ASP A 214 -1.79 -18.05 12.33
CA ASP A 214 -1.69 -18.59 10.96
C ASP A 214 -0.38 -18.14 10.27
N ASN A 215 -0.24 -18.37 8.96
CA ASN A 215 0.92 -17.93 8.18
C ASN A 215 0.69 -16.60 7.43
N SER A 216 -0.34 -15.82 7.77
CA SER A 216 -0.59 -14.51 7.13
C SER A 216 0.44 -13.44 7.55
N HIS A 217 1.17 -13.69 8.64
CA HIS A 217 2.09 -12.75 9.30
C HIS A 217 1.41 -11.46 9.81
N LEU A 218 0.08 -11.47 9.94
CA LEU A 218 -0.67 -10.37 10.53
C LEU A 218 -0.65 -10.44 12.07
N LEU A 219 -0.68 -9.27 12.70
CA LEU A 219 -0.71 -9.10 14.14
C LEU A 219 -1.99 -8.37 14.53
N TYR A 220 -2.67 -8.77 15.60
CA TYR A 220 -3.74 -7.96 16.17
C TYR A 220 -3.16 -6.91 17.11
N ALA A 221 -3.73 -5.70 17.08
CA ALA A 221 -3.54 -4.68 18.09
C ALA A 221 -4.76 -4.62 19.02
N GLY A 222 -4.55 -4.97 20.28
CA GLY A 222 -5.58 -5.17 21.28
C GLY A 222 -6.17 -6.58 21.23
N ARG A 223 -7.40 -6.71 21.69
CA ARG A 223 -8.16 -7.97 21.67
C ARG A 223 -8.67 -8.25 20.26
N SER A 224 -8.71 -9.54 19.87
CA SER A 224 -9.30 -9.97 18.60
C SER A 224 -10.83 -10.11 18.67
N TYR A 225 -11.40 -10.27 19.87
CA TYR A 225 -12.84 -10.51 20.11
C TYR A 225 -13.42 -11.69 19.31
N GLY A 226 -12.58 -12.64 18.89
CA GLY A 226 -13.02 -13.77 18.07
C GLY A 226 -13.29 -13.45 16.60
N VAL A 227 -12.92 -12.25 16.10
CA VAL A 227 -13.19 -11.81 14.72
C VAL A 227 -11.91 -11.42 13.98
N GLY A 228 -12.00 -11.18 12.67
CA GLY A 228 -10.84 -10.84 11.85
C GLY A 228 -10.12 -12.05 11.26
N ALA A 229 -10.69 -13.25 11.39
CA ALA A 229 -10.12 -14.50 10.90
C ALA A 229 -9.87 -14.50 9.40
N SER A 230 -10.70 -13.84 8.60
CA SER A 230 -10.54 -13.77 7.14
C SER A 230 -9.31 -13.00 6.68
N ALA A 231 -8.80 -12.07 7.49
CA ALA A 231 -7.68 -11.23 7.12
C ALA A 231 -6.45 -12.09 6.80
N GLY A 232 -5.96 -12.02 5.56
CA GLY A 232 -4.80 -12.79 5.10
C GLY A 232 -5.08 -14.26 4.74
N LEU A 233 -6.32 -14.74 4.89
CA LEU A 233 -6.76 -16.05 4.39
C LEU A 233 -7.51 -15.94 3.07
N ASP A 234 -8.30 -14.88 2.90
CA ASP A 234 -9.02 -14.56 1.67
C ASP A 234 -8.47 -13.28 1.02
N ASN A 235 -8.64 -13.18 -0.29
CA ASN A 235 -8.27 -11.99 -1.06
C ASN A 235 -9.48 -11.09 -1.27
N VAL A 236 -9.28 -9.78 -1.14
CA VAL A 236 -10.35 -8.83 -1.43
C VAL A 236 -10.63 -8.81 -2.93
N VAL A 237 -11.87 -9.10 -3.31
CA VAL A 237 -12.31 -9.09 -4.70
C VAL A 237 -12.63 -7.66 -5.10
N LEU A 238 -11.85 -7.12 -6.03
CA LEU A 238 -11.99 -5.75 -6.54
C LEU A 238 -12.61 -5.76 -7.95
N PRO A 239 -13.52 -4.82 -8.27
CA PRO A 239 -14.24 -4.81 -9.56
C PRO A 239 -13.36 -4.48 -10.78
N GLU A 240 -12.20 -3.82 -10.60
CA GLU A 240 -11.42 -3.24 -11.71
C GLU A 240 -10.01 -3.86 -11.92
N GLY A 241 -9.78 -5.09 -11.44
CA GLY A 241 -8.51 -5.82 -11.61
C GLY A 241 -7.76 -6.09 -10.29
N GLU A 242 -6.65 -6.83 -10.37
CA GLU A 242 -5.81 -7.18 -9.21
C GLU A 242 -4.96 -5.98 -8.76
N TYR A 243 -5.52 -5.11 -7.94
CA TYR A 243 -4.76 -4.07 -7.25
C TYR A 243 -4.31 -4.56 -5.88
N SER A 244 -3.08 -4.22 -5.48
CA SER A 244 -2.60 -4.50 -4.12
C SER A 244 -3.27 -3.56 -3.11
N ALA A 245 -4.01 -4.13 -2.17
CA ALA A 245 -4.65 -3.39 -1.09
C ALA A 245 -3.61 -2.90 -0.07
N LEU A 246 -3.58 -1.59 0.20
CA LEU A 246 -2.72 -1.03 1.24
C LEU A 246 -3.33 -1.22 2.63
N HIS A 247 -4.62 -0.93 2.73
CA HIS A 247 -5.44 -1.23 3.89
C HIS A 247 -6.89 -1.42 3.44
N TYR A 248 -7.65 -2.20 4.19
CA TYR A 248 -9.08 -2.39 3.94
C TYR A 248 -9.86 -2.47 5.24
N ILE A 249 -11.12 -2.06 5.17
CA ILE A 249 -12.04 -2.00 6.30
C ILE A 249 -13.27 -2.83 5.96
N TYR A 250 -13.66 -3.70 6.88
CA TYR A 250 -14.88 -4.49 6.78
C TYR A 250 -15.57 -4.63 8.14
N GLN A 251 -16.80 -5.11 8.09
CA GLN A 251 -17.59 -5.38 9.29
C GLN A 251 -17.83 -6.87 9.41
N GLU A 252 -17.66 -7.37 10.63
CA GLU A 252 -17.91 -8.75 11.01
C GLU A 252 -18.73 -8.75 12.31
N THR A 253 -19.55 -9.78 12.49
CA THR A 253 -20.28 -9.98 13.74
C THR A 253 -19.51 -11.00 14.56
N GLY A 254 -19.20 -10.66 15.81
CA GLY A 254 -18.43 -11.46 16.77
C GLY A 254 -19.13 -11.57 18.12
N TYR A 255 -18.50 -12.29 19.05
CA TYR A 255 -18.89 -12.25 20.46
C TYR A 255 -17.96 -11.31 21.23
N LEU A 256 -18.52 -10.28 21.86
CA LEU A 256 -17.81 -9.61 22.94
C LEU A 256 -17.77 -10.56 24.14
N THR A 257 -16.65 -11.25 24.29
CA THR A 257 -16.42 -12.11 25.45
C THR A 257 -16.05 -11.25 26.65
N LYS A 258 -16.76 -11.46 27.76
CA LYS A 258 -16.47 -10.83 29.04
C LYS A 258 -16.42 -11.90 30.10
N VAL A 259 -15.35 -11.89 30.87
CA VAL A 259 -15.15 -12.82 31.99
C VAL A 259 -15.16 -12.02 33.29
N ASP A 260 -15.96 -12.45 34.25
CA ASP A 260 -15.98 -11.86 35.60
C ASP A 260 -15.60 -12.93 36.62
N CYS A 261 -14.54 -12.66 37.39
CA CYS A 261 -13.95 -13.63 38.31
C CYS A 261 -14.16 -13.21 39.76
N THR A 262 -14.48 -14.20 40.60
CA THR A 262 -14.67 -14.02 42.04
C THR A 262 -13.96 -15.13 42.82
N LYS A 263 -13.62 -14.85 44.08
CA LYS A 263 -13.18 -15.88 45.03
C LYS A 263 -14.38 -16.49 45.71
N ASN A 264 -14.52 -17.81 45.65
CA ASN A 264 -15.57 -18.54 46.33
C ASN A 264 -14.99 -19.65 47.19
N GLU A 265 -14.67 -19.31 48.44
CA GLU A 265 -14.07 -20.24 49.39
C GLU A 265 -15.01 -21.39 49.80
N THR A 266 -16.33 -21.20 49.58
CA THR A 266 -17.35 -22.22 49.84
C THR A 266 -17.58 -23.17 48.68
N ALA A 267 -16.90 -22.96 47.55
CA ALA A 267 -16.99 -23.85 46.41
C ALA A 267 -16.41 -25.24 46.75
N GLY A 268 -17.16 -26.30 46.43
CA GLY A 268 -16.70 -27.68 46.59
C GLY A 268 -15.70 -28.15 45.54
N TRP A 269 -15.26 -27.28 44.63
CA TRP A 269 -14.28 -27.58 43.59
C TRP A 269 -12.85 -27.48 44.15
N GLY A 270 -12.13 -28.59 44.18
CA GLY A 270 -10.79 -28.69 44.77
C GLY A 270 -9.91 -29.76 44.13
N VAL A 271 -8.61 -29.70 44.43
CA VAL A 271 -7.67 -30.77 44.07
C VAL A 271 -7.58 -31.76 45.22
N HIS A 272 -7.87 -33.03 44.94
CA HIS A 272 -7.92 -34.12 45.90
C HIS A 272 -6.92 -35.21 45.52
N PHE A 273 -6.40 -35.87 46.54
CA PHE A 273 -5.52 -37.01 46.34
C PHE A 273 -6.34 -38.23 45.90
N TRP A 274 -5.98 -38.88 44.79
CA TRP A 274 -6.71 -40.03 44.27
C TRP A 274 -6.03 -41.35 44.65
N ALA A 275 -4.82 -41.61 44.15
CA ALA A 275 -4.12 -42.86 44.38
C ALA A 275 -2.61 -42.73 44.36
N VAL A 276 -1.95 -43.45 45.28
CA VAL A 276 -0.50 -43.66 45.25
C VAL A 276 -0.23 -44.75 44.22
N ARG A 277 0.49 -44.46 43.13
CA ARG A 277 1.09 -45.53 42.33
C ARG A 277 2.39 -45.91 43.01
N SER A 278 2.35 -46.92 43.88
CA SER A 278 3.42 -47.44 44.76
C SER A 278 4.73 -47.87 44.04
N SER A 279 5.37 -47.00 43.26
CA SER A 279 6.74 -47.18 42.77
C SER A 279 7.38 -45.82 42.48
N THR A 280 8.70 -45.72 42.63
CA THR A 280 9.51 -44.53 42.30
C THR A 280 9.53 -44.20 40.79
N VAL A 281 8.66 -44.82 39.99
CA VAL A 281 8.65 -44.78 38.52
C VAL A 281 7.39 -44.11 37.97
N PHE A 282 6.30 -44.09 38.75
CA PHE A 282 5.02 -43.50 38.30
C PHE A 282 4.65 -42.29 39.16
N PRO A 283 4.15 -41.21 38.56
CA PRO A 283 3.61 -40.08 39.31
C PRO A 283 2.39 -40.52 40.12
N ASP A 284 2.20 -39.90 41.27
CA ASP A 284 0.98 -39.96 42.06
C ASP A 284 -0.16 -39.28 41.29
N GLU A 285 -1.35 -39.85 41.44
CA GLU A 285 -2.54 -39.37 40.77
C GLU A 285 -3.35 -38.50 41.71
N TYR A 286 -3.70 -37.31 41.22
CA TYR A 286 -4.57 -36.35 41.87
C TYR A 286 -5.79 -36.13 40.99
N LEU A 287 -6.89 -35.71 41.59
CA LEU A 287 -8.14 -35.45 40.91
C LEU A 287 -8.62 -34.05 41.26
N ALA A 288 -8.80 -33.19 40.27
CA ALA A 288 -9.57 -31.97 40.48
C ALA A 288 -11.05 -32.32 40.31
N CYS A 289 -11.85 -32.13 41.35
CA CYS A 289 -13.27 -32.47 41.33
C CYS A 289 -14.11 -31.61 42.28
N GLY A 290 -15.42 -31.58 42.03
CA GLY A 290 -16.40 -30.86 42.83
C GLY A 290 -17.62 -30.42 42.02
N VAL A 291 -18.44 -29.56 42.63
CA VAL A 291 -19.67 -29.04 42.02
C VAL A 291 -19.44 -27.59 41.57
N LEU A 292 -19.67 -27.29 40.29
CA LEU A 292 -19.70 -25.93 39.76
C LEU A 292 -21.12 -25.33 39.92
N PRO A 293 -21.27 -23.98 39.92
CA PRO A 293 -22.57 -23.33 40.07
C PRO A 293 -23.65 -23.77 39.06
N ASN A 294 -23.22 -24.25 37.88
CA ASN A 294 -24.10 -24.74 36.81
C ASN A 294 -24.03 -26.26 36.62
N THR A 295 -23.55 -27.02 37.61
CA THR A 295 -23.57 -28.48 37.59
C THR A 295 -25.01 -28.99 37.81
N PRO A 296 -25.57 -29.80 36.88
CA PRO A 296 -26.91 -30.34 37.01
C PRO A 296 -27.01 -31.39 38.11
N TYR A 297 -28.14 -31.35 38.80
CA TYR A 297 -28.55 -32.37 39.75
C TYR A 297 -29.08 -33.60 38.98
N TYR A 298 -28.26 -34.63 38.89
CA TYR A 298 -28.64 -35.97 38.47
C TYR A 298 -28.68 -36.95 39.66
N PRO A 299 -29.87 -37.25 40.22
CA PRO A 299 -30.00 -38.24 41.26
C PRO A 299 -29.70 -39.63 40.68
N GLY A 300 -28.49 -40.19 40.86
CA GLY A 300 -28.26 -41.55 40.38
C GLY A 300 -26.87 -42.18 40.48
N GLU A 301 -25.77 -41.44 40.46
CA GLU A 301 -24.44 -42.09 40.38
C GLU A 301 -23.58 -41.70 41.57
N PHE A 302 -23.49 -42.59 42.55
CA PHE A 302 -22.53 -42.48 43.65
C PHE A 302 -21.27 -43.23 43.24
N PHE A 303 -20.13 -42.55 43.16
CA PHE A 303 -18.81 -43.17 42.97
C PHE A 303 -18.06 -43.19 44.31
N PRO A 304 -18.30 -44.19 45.19
CA PRO A 304 -17.74 -44.24 46.54
C PRO A 304 -16.21 -44.36 46.59
N ASP A 305 -15.59 -44.79 45.49
CA ASP A 305 -14.15 -45.05 45.43
C ASP A 305 -13.35 -43.88 44.83
N SER A 306 -13.96 -42.69 44.69
CA SER A 306 -13.43 -41.63 43.82
C SER A 306 -12.49 -40.60 44.46
N GLY A 307 -12.05 -40.75 45.72
CA GLY A 307 -11.12 -39.81 46.37
C GLY A 307 -11.58 -38.34 46.50
N CYS A 308 -12.69 -37.97 45.86
CA CYS A 308 -13.39 -36.69 45.97
C CYS A 308 -14.23 -36.70 47.23
N PRO A 309 -14.10 -35.71 48.13
CA PRO A 309 -14.93 -35.63 49.32
C PRO A 309 -16.39 -35.51 48.89
N ASP A 310 -17.14 -36.58 49.16
CA ASP A 310 -18.58 -36.62 49.15
C ASP A 310 -19.24 -36.02 47.91
N LEU A 311 -19.34 -36.86 46.87
CA LEU A 311 -20.38 -36.82 45.84
C LEU A 311 -21.77 -37.06 46.49
N ILE A 312 -22.09 -36.29 47.53
CA ILE A 312 -23.30 -36.41 48.33
C ILE A 312 -24.40 -35.64 47.60
N LEU A 313 -25.47 -36.38 47.28
CA LEU A 313 -26.72 -35.91 46.66
C LEU A 313 -26.61 -35.65 45.14
N GLY A 314 -26.53 -36.70 44.33
CA GLY A 314 -27.07 -36.66 42.97
C GLY A 314 -26.62 -35.50 42.08
N PHE A 315 -25.36 -35.06 42.15
CA PHE A 315 -24.78 -34.10 41.21
C PHE A 315 -23.70 -34.82 40.40
N GLN A 316 -23.66 -34.61 39.08
CA GLN A 316 -22.56 -35.12 38.26
C GLN A 316 -21.34 -34.22 38.47
N ALA A 317 -20.43 -34.61 39.38
CA ALA A 317 -19.20 -33.86 39.58
C ALA A 317 -18.35 -33.87 38.31
N ASP A 318 -17.85 -32.70 37.94
CA ASP A 318 -16.81 -32.61 36.93
C ASP A 318 -15.51 -33.17 37.54
N TRP A 319 -14.69 -33.82 36.73
CA TRP A 319 -13.40 -34.30 37.19
C TRP A 319 -12.40 -34.43 36.04
N TYR A 320 -11.12 -34.19 36.32
CA TYR A 320 -10.05 -34.68 35.47
C TYR A 320 -8.74 -34.91 36.24
N GLY A 321 -8.03 -35.95 35.81
CA GLY A 321 -6.81 -36.41 36.46
C GLY A 321 -5.64 -35.45 36.28
N LEU A 322 -4.87 -35.31 37.36
CA LEU A 322 -3.62 -34.58 37.47
C LEU A 322 -2.54 -35.56 37.92
N LEU A 323 -1.30 -35.29 37.53
CA LEU A 323 -0.16 -36.11 37.92
C LEU A 323 0.79 -35.24 38.73
N SER A 324 1.38 -35.79 39.78
CA SER A 324 2.46 -35.16 40.53
C SER A 324 3.52 -36.20 40.83
N ILE A 325 4.79 -35.82 40.80
CA ILE A 325 5.86 -36.70 41.30
C ILE A 325 6.27 -36.38 42.75
N GLU A 326 5.67 -35.36 43.35
CA GLU A 326 5.88 -34.95 44.74
C GLU A 326 4.68 -35.31 45.62
N PHE A 327 4.96 -35.72 46.87
CA PHE A 327 3.96 -35.98 47.91
C PHE A 327 4.30 -35.22 49.21
N PRO A 328 3.44 -34.32 49.71
CA PRO A 328 2.20 -33.84 49.08
C PRO A 328 2.48 -33.04 47.81
N ALA A 329 1.58 -33.12 46.82
CA ALA A 329 1.77 -32.43 45.55
C ALA A 329 1.76 -30.91 45.69
N LYS A 330 2.70 -30.28 45.00
CA LYS A 330 2.78 -28.83 44.87
C LYS A 330 2.57 -28.42 43.42
N ASN A 331 2.14 -27.17 43.23
CA ASN A 331 2.02 -26.55 41.92
C ASN A 331 1.09 -27.30 40.95
N LEU A 332 0.06 -27.97 41.47
CA LEU A 332 -1.02 -28.48 40.63
C LEU A 332 -2.00 -27.35 40.33
N PHE A 333 -2.52 -27.35 39.10
CA PHE A 333 -3.50 -26.39 38.65
C PHE A 333 -4.56 -27.11 37.81
N ALA A 334 -5.81 -26.78 38.06
CA ALA A 334 -6.92 -27.24 37.26
C ALA A 334 -7.90 -26.11 36.93
N LEU A 335 -8.17 -25.90 35.64
CA LEU A 335 -9.23 -25.05 35.11
C LEU A 335 -10.29 -25.94 34.45
N GLN A 336 -11.49 -25.96 35.01
CA GLN A 336 -12.65 -26.64 34.44
C GLN A 336 -13.67 -25.61 33.98
N GLY A 337 -13.95 -25.59 32.68
CA GLY A 337 -15.07 -24.89 32.07
C GLY A 337 -16.30 -25.77 31.94
N ARG A 338 -17.48 -25.23 32.26
CA ARG A 338 -18.78 -25.88 32.05
C ARG A 338 -19.79 -24.88 31.53
N SER A 339 -20.61 -25.34 30.59
CA SER A 339 -21.77 -24.61 30.10
C SER A 339 -23.05 -25.34 30.50
N GLY A 340 -24.00 -24.64 31.11
CA GLY A 340 -25.22 -25.24 31.65
C GLY A 340 -26.11 -24.21 32.34
N PHE A 341 -27.41 -24.50 32.43
CA PHE A 341 -28.42 -23.60 33.04
C PHE A 341 -28.35 -22.14 32.55
N SER A 342 -28.06 -21.93 31.27
CA SER A 342 -27.92 -20.59 30.68
C SER A 342 -26.73 -19.77 31.21
N HIS A 343 -25.70 -20.42 31.74
CA HIS A 343 -24.45 -19.79 32.17
C HIS A 343 -23.22 -20.58 31.73
N HIS A 344 -22.11 -19.86 31.51
CA HIS A 344 -20.80 -20.43 31.26
C HIS A 344 -19.88 -20.12 32.43
N PHE A 345 -19.36 -21.15 33.10
CA PHE A 345 -18.50 -20.99 34.28
C PHE A 345 -17.18 -21.70 34.10
N PHE A 346 -16.13 -21.06 34.61
CA PHE A 346 -14.85 -21.66 34.87
C PHE A 346 -14.63 -21.77 36.38
N ALA A 347 -14.07 -22.89 36.83
CA ALA A 347 -13.60 -23.05 38.19
C ALA A 347 -12.11 -23.41 38.18
N ILE A 348 -11.33 -22.73 39.01
CA ILE A 348 -9.91 -22.96 39.21
C ILE A 348 -9.69 -23.58 40.58
N ALA A 349 -9.03 -24.74 40.61
CA ALA A 349 -8.52 -25.36 41.82
C ALA A 349 -7.01 -25.56 41.69
N THR A 350 -6.28 -25.36 42.78
CA THR A 350 -4.83 -25.57 42.82
C THR A 350 -4.44 -26.36 44.06
N SER A 351 -3.28 -27.01 44.03
CA SER A 351 -2.66 -27.49 45.27
C SER A 351 -1.84 -26.38 45.93
N ASP A 352 -1.20 -26.70 47.06
CA ASP A 352 -0.28 -25.79 47.74
C ASP A 352 0.91 -25.44 46.83
N GLY A 353 1.46 -24.23 46.99
CA GLY A 353 2.64 -23.78 46.24
C GLY A 353 2.40 -22.47 45.49
N GLU A 354 3.04 -22.34 44.34
CA GLU A 354 3.15 -21.10 43.56
C GLU A 354 1.79 -20.63 43.01
N TYR A 355 0.89 -21.58 42.72
CA TYR A 355 -0.44 -21.28 42.16
C TYR A 355 -1.53 -21.09 43.23
N SER A 356 -1.19 -21.19 44.52
CA SER A 356 -2.16 -21.12 45.63
C SER A 356 -3.02 -19.84 45.63
N THR A 357 -2.49 -18.74 45.09
CA THR A 357 -3.20 -17.47 44.92
C THR A 357 -4.39 -17.57 43.96
N LEU A 358 -4.41 -18.55 43.06
CA LEU A 358 -5.50 -18.81 42.11
C LEU A 358 -6.54 -19.80 42.66
N ASN A 359 -6.29 -20.44 43.80
CA ASN A 359 -7.19 -21.45 44.36
C ASN A 359 -8.59 -20.90 44.64
N GLN A 360 -9.64 -21.70 44.42
CA GLN A 360 -11.04 -21.31 44.67
C GLN A 360 -11.49 -20.06 43.88
N THR A 361 -10.94 -19.87 42.68
CA THR A 361 -11.40 -18.80 41.77
C THR A 361 -12.49 -19.36 40.86
N GLN A 362 -13.61 -18.66 40.77
CA GLN A 362 -14.69 -18.97 39.85
C GLN A 362 -14.89 -17.79 38.90
N CYS A 363 -15.02 -18.06 37.61
CA CYS A 363 -15.22 -17.02 36.62
C CYS A 363 -16.46 -17.31 35.76
N GLU A 364 -17.35 -16.34 35.64
CA GLU A 364 -18.47 -16.41 34.70
C GLU A 364 -18.04 -15.80 33.36
N ALA A 365 -18.22 -16.55 32.28
CA ALA A 365 -17.99 -16.08 30.92
C ALA A 365 -19.33 -15.73 30.26
N THR A 366 -19.39 -14.56 29.64
CA THR A 366 -20.57 -14.07 28.92
C THR A 366 -20.18 -13.77 27.48
N PHE A 367 -21.02 -14.22 26.55
CA PHE A 367 -20.84 -14.03 25.11
C PHE A 367 -21.95 -13.10 24.62
N VAL A 368 -21.60 -11.85 24.29
CA VAL A 368 -22.58 -10.86 23.83
C VAL A 368 -22.39 -10.61 22.33
N PRO A 369 -23.39 -10.87 21.47
CA PRO A 369 -23.26 -10.62 20.04
C PRO A 369 -23.05 -9.14 19.73
N GLN A 370 -21.98 -8.84 19.00
CA GLN A 370 -21.59 -7.47 18.72
C GLN A 370 -21.06 -7.34 17.29
N ARG A 371 -21.29 -6.20 16.66
CA ARG A 371 -20.69 -5.84 15.37
C ARG A 371 -19.36 -5.12 15.58
N PHE A 372 -18.35 -5.59 14.87
CA PHE A 372 -17.00 -5.07 14.91
C PHE A 372 -16.60 -4.44 13.59
N GLN A 373 -15.86 -3.33 13.67
CA GLN A 373 -15.11 -2.77 12.56
C GLN A 373 -13.72 -3.37 12.59
N ILE A 374 -13.32 -3.98 11.49
CA ILE A 374 -11.99 -4.57 11.34
C ILE A 374 -11.24 -3.74 10.33
N LEU A 375 -10.19 -3.08 10.80
CA LEU A 375 -9.22 -2.37 9.98
C LEU A 375 -8.00 -3.26 9.79
N VAL A 376 -7.73 -3.65 8.55
CA VAL A 376 -6.53 -4.42 8.20
C VAL A 376 -5.58 -3.50 7.45
N ASN A 377 -4.42 -3.27 8.03
CA ASN A 377 -3.33 -2.54 7.39
C ASN A 377 -2.27 -3.52 6.91
N MET A 378 -2.23 -3.74 5.59
CA MET A 378 -1.27 -4.65 4.96
C MET A 378 0.16 -4.10 4.96
N THR A 379 0.33 -2.79 5.10
CA THR A 379 1.66 -2.15 5.12
C THR A 379 2.36 -2.35 6.47
N SER A 380 1.60 -2.28 7.57
CA SER A 380 2.11 -2.52 8.93
C SER A 380 1.84 -3.94 9.44
N SER A 381 1.24 -4.80 8.63
CA SER A 381 0.76 -6.14 9.00
C SER A 381 -0.08 -6.15 10.28
N LEU A 382 -0.96 -5.16 10.45
CA LEU A 382 -1.72 -4.95 11.69
C LEU A 382 -3.22 -5.05 11.44
N ILE A 383 -3.92 -5.76 12.34
CA ILE A 383 -5.36 -5.85 12.42
C ILE A 383 -5.81 -5.09 13.66
N THR A 384 -6.75 -4.16 13.50
CA THR A 384 -7.36 -3.43 14.61
C THR A 384 -8.86 -3.72 14.62
N VAL A 385 -9.38 -4.11 15.78
CA VAL A 385 -10.78 -4.50 15.94
C VAL A 385 -11.45 -3.54 16.92
N GLU A 386 -12.50 -2.87 16.46
CA GLU A 386 -13.25 -1.91 17.27
C GLU A 386 -14.75 -2.26 17.31
N PRO A 387 -15.36 -2.32 18.50
CA PRO A 387 -16.80 -2.54 18.62
C PRO A 387 -17.59 -1.31 18.14
N ILE A 388 -18.51 -1.49 17.18
CA ILE A 388 -19.34 -0.40 16.64
C ILE A 388 -20.70 -0.33 17.36
N GLY A 389 -21.24 -1.47 17.77
CA GLY A 389 -22.54 -1.55 18.45
C GLY A 389 -23.10 -2.97 18.53
N ASN A 390 -24.15 -3.15 19.32
CA ASN A 390 -24.76 -4.46 19.53
C ASN A 390 -25.30 -5.04 18.22
N SER A 391 -25.12 -6.33 18.02
CA SER A 391 -25.75 -7.04 16.91
C SER A 391 -27.09 -7.60 17.36
N SER A 392 -28.13 -7.45 16.54
CA SER A 392 -29.37 -8.22 16.67
C SER A 392 -29.28 -9.60 16.00
N VAL A 393 -28.24 -9.81 15.20
CA VAL A 393 -27.97 -11.06 14.50
C VAL A 393 -26.97 -11.86 15.32
N GLU A 394 -27.37 -13.08 15.67
CA GLU A 394 -26.55 -14.04 16.38
C GLU A 394 -25.72 -14.87 15.39
N ILE A 395 -24.45 -15.11 15.72
CA ILE A 395 -23.49 -15.74 14.82
C ILE A 395 -23.68 -17.24 14.80
N ASP A 396 -24.09 -17.80 15.93
CA ASP A 396 -24.37 -19.21 16.09
C ASP A 396 -25.89 -19.46 15.95
N PRO A 397 -26.34 -20.10 14.86
CA PRO A 397 -27.77 -20.36 14.67
C PRO A 397 -28.40 -21.25 15.74
N SER A 398 -27.62 -22.07 16.46
CA SER A 398 -28.13 -22.93 17.53
C SER A 398 -28.63 -22.13 18.75
N SER A 399 -28.23 -20.86 18.86
CA SER A 399 -28.78 -19.90 19.83
C SER A 399 -30.29 -19.74 19.77
N VAL A 400 -30.93 -20.03 18.63
CA VAL A 400 -32.40 -20.01 18.51
C VAL A 400 -33.03 -20.99 19.50
N THR A 401 -32.34 -22.11 19.80
CA THR A 401 -32.79 -23.13 20.74
C THR A 401 -32.33 -22.82 22.18
N TYR A 402 -31.10 -22.37 22.37
CA TYR A 402 -30.48 -22.23 23.69
C TYR A 402 -30.57 -20.83 24.31
N GLY A 403 -30.86 -19.81 23.51
CA GLY A 403 -30.81 -18.40 23.86
C GLY A 403 -29.56 -17.69 23.32
N THR A 404 -29.61 -16.36 23.30
CA THR A 404 -28.52 -15.48 22.85
C THR A 404 -27.25 -15.72 23.67
N GLY A 405 -26.11 -15.90 23.00
CA GLY A 405 -24.82 -16.18 23.65
C GLY A 405 -24.69 -17.58 24.28
N LEU A 406 -25.68 -18.46 24.12
CA LEU A 406 -25.72 -19.79 24.75
C LEU A 406 -25.67 -20.95 23.74
N GLY A 407 -25.42 -20.63 22.46
CA GLY A 407 -25.31 -21.63 21.40
C GLY A 407 -24.14 -22.61 21.58
N LEU A 408 -24.06 -23.61 20.71
CA LEU A 408 -23.03 -24.64 20.69
C LEU A 408 -21.60 -24.09 20.52
N LEU A 409 -21.42 -22.98 19.79
CA LEU A 409 -20.11 -22.34 19.61
C LEU A 409 -19.55 -21.80 20.94
N PRO A 410 -20.25 -20.92 21.69
CA PRO A 410 -19.86 -20.58 23.06
C PRO A 410 -19.56 -21.79 23.94
N GLN A 411 -20.43 -22.81 23.93
CA GLN A 411 -20.26 -24.00 24.77
C GLN A 411 -18.97 -24.76 24.43
N LEU A 412 -18.66 -24.88 23.15
CA LEU A 412 -17.42 -25.46 22.67
C LEU A 412 -16.20 -24.67 23.10
N ILE A 413 -16.23 -23.35 22.98
CA ILE A 413 -15.08 -22.50 23.33
C ILE A 413 -14.74 -22.68 24.82
N ILE A 414 -15.76 -22.76 25.68
CA ILE A 414 -15.60 -23.08 27.10
C ILE A 414 -14.94 -24.45 27.31
N LEU A 415 -15.39 -25.46 26.56
CA LEU A 415 -14.82 -26.81 26.61
C LEU A 415 -13.36 -26.85 26.10
N GLN A 416 -13.03 -26.13 25.04
CA GLN A 416 -11.67 -26.03 24.51
C GLN A 416 -10.70 -25.41 25.53
N ALA A 417 -11.12 -24.41 26.30
CA ALA A 417 -10.30 -23.88 27.39
C ALA A 417 -10.01 -24.92 28.48
N THR A 418 -10.96 -25.81 28.80
CA THR A 418 -10.71 -26.97 29.67
C THR A 418 -9.67 -27.91 29.05
N TYR A 419 -9.81 -28.24 27.76
CA TYR A 419 -8.83 -29.09 27.08
C TYR A 419 -7.44 -28.48 27.02
N LEU A 420 -7.35 -27.15 26.85
CA LEU A 420 -6.10 -26.42 26.92
C LEU A 420 -5.46 -26.65 28.28
N SER A 421 -6.19 -26.45 29.38
CA SER A 421 -5.69 -26.70 30.75
C SER A 421 -5.20 -28.13 30.93
N ARG A 422 -5.96 -29.12 30.45
CA ARG A 422 -5.61 -30.55 30.58
C ARG A 422 -4.36 -30.92 29.79
N GLY A 423 -4.21 -30.36 28.58
CA GLY A 423 -3.09 -30.69 27.68
C GLY A 423 -1.74 -30.13 28.12
N ILE A 424 -1.74 -29.05 28.91
CA ILE A 424 -0.52 -28.31 29.29
C ILE A 424 -0.24 -28.30 30.80
N SER A 425 -0.98 -29.10 31.57
CA SER A 425 -0.69 -29.34 32.97
C SER A 425 0.29 -30.52 33.07
N GLY A 426 1.50 -30.24 33.56
CA GLY A 426 2.52 -31.25 33.80
C GLY A 426 2.65 -31.59 35.30
N PRO A 427 3.53 -32.54 35.65
CA PRO A 427 3.73 -32.95 37.03
C PRO A 427 4.52 -31.98 37.91
N TYR A 428 5.01 -30.88 37.35
CA TYR A 428 5.83 -29.88 38.05
C TYR A 428 5.28 -28.46 37.94
N THR A 429 4.72 -28.15 36.78
CA THR A 429 4.24 -26.81 36.42
C THR A 429 2.99 -26.93 35.57
N ALA A 430 2.21 -25.86 35.57
CA ALA A 430 1.05 -25.72 34.72
C ALA A 430 1.21 -24.46 33.89
N ALA A 431 1.51 -24.64 32.59
CA ALA A 431 1.82 -23.52 31.71
C ALA A 431 0.65 -22.51 31.59
N LEU A 432 -0.59 -22.97 31.78
CA LEU A 432 -1.76 -22.09 31.87
C LEU A 432 -1.75 -21.22 33.12
N ALA A 433 -1.40 -21.79 34.27
CA ALA A 433 -1.27 -21.06 35.52
C ALA A 433 -0.15 -20.02 35.42
N ASP A 434 1.00 -20.40 34.85
CA ASP A 434 2.12 -19.50 34.60
C ASP A 434 1.70 -18.31 33.71
N ALA A 435 0.95 -18.58 32.63
CA ALA A 435 0.43 -17.53 31.76
C ALA A 435 -0.52 -16.57 32.49
N ILE A 436 -1.45 -17.10 33.29
CA ILE A 436 -2.39 -16.28 34.09
C ILE A 436 -1.64 -15.43 35.12
N LEU A 437 -0.67 -16.00 35.83
CA LEU A 437 0.14 -15.27 36.81
C LEU A 437 1.01 -14.20 36.15
N SER A 438 1.62 -14.51 35.00
CA SER A 438 2.39 -13.53 34.23
C SER A 438 1.52 -12.34 33.78
N ASN A 439 0.30 -12.60 33.31
CA ASN A 439 -0.63 -11.51 32.99
C ASN A 439 -1.09 -10.74 34.23
N THR A 440 -1.21 -11.41 35.38
CA THR A 440 -1.53 -10.75 36.65
C THR A 440 -0.44 -9.77 37.06
N GLU A 441 0.83 -10.14 36.90
CA GLU A 441 1.96 -9.23 37.12
C GLU A 441 1.91 -8.03 36.18
N ASN A 442 1.59 -8.26 34.90
CA ASN A 442 1.43 -7.20 33.91
C ASN A 442 0.28 -6.23 34.27
N VAL A 443 -0.86 -6.74 34.74
CA VAL A 443 -1.96 -5.90 35.26
C VAL A 443 -1.53 -5.12 36.49
N ALA A 444 -0.77 -5.73 37.40
CA ALA A 444 -0.25 -5.09 38.60
C ALA A 444 0.65 -3.89 38.23
N LEU A 445 1.55 -4.09 37.27
CA LEU A 445 2.43 -3.04 36.75
C LEU A 445 1.64 -1.92 36.06
N ALA A 446 0.65 -2.27 35.22
CA ALA A 446 -0.17 -1.28 34.53
C ALA A 446 -1.02 -0.42 35.48
N GLN A 447 -1.46 -0.97 36.62
CA GLN A 447 -2.26 -0.27 37.63
C GLN A 447 -1.44 0.32 38.78
N ASN A 448 -0.11 0.21 38.76
CA ASN A 448 0.77 0.54 39.89
C ASN A 448 0.28 -0.07 41.22
N ALA A 449 -0.13 -1.33 41.18
CA ALA A 449 -0.69 -2.08 42.31
C ALA A 449 0.21 -3.29 42.67
N SER A 450 -0.06 -3.92 43.80
CA SER A 450 0.64 -5.15 44.19
C SER A 450 0.07 -6.35 43.43
N ALA A 451 0.94 -7.21 42.89
CA ALA A 451 0.53 -8.46 42.24
C ALA A 451 -0.16 -9.46 43.20
N ASN A 452 0.00 -9.27 44.52
CA ASN A 452 -0.63 -10.11 45.55
C ASN A 452 -2.04 -9.64 45.94
N ASP A 453 -2.51 -8.50 45.41
CA ASP A 453 -3.87 -8.03 45.65
C ASP A 453 -4.86 -8.96 44.94
N THR A 454 -5.82 -9.51 45.69
CA THR A 454 -6.89 -10.37 45.16
C THR A 454 -7.63 -9.70 44.00
N ARG A 455 -7.84 -8.37 44.04
CA ARG A 455 -8.49 -7.65 42.93
C ARG A 455 -7.67 -7.71 41.65
N ILE A 456 -6.34 -7.61 41.77
CA ILE A 456 -5.41 -7.68 40.64
C ILE A 456 -5.31 -9.11 40.10
N ILE A 457 -5.28 -10.11 40.99
CA ILE A 457 -5.30 -11.54 40.61
C ILE A 457 -6.58 -11.89 39.85
N LEU A 458 -7.75 -11.49 40.36
CA LEU A 458 -9.02 -11.74 39.70
C LEU A 458 -9.10 -11.00 38.36
N LYS A 459 -8.59 -9.77 38.29
CA LYS A 459 -8.56 -9.02 37.03
C LYS A 459 -7.61 -9.65 36.01
N GLY A 460 -6.39 -10.01 36.41
CA GLY A 460 -5.42 -10.71 35.57
C GLY A 460 -5.98 -12.02 35.02
N THR A 461 -6.61 -12.81 35.88
CA THR A 461 -7.31 -14.06 35.52
C THR A 461 -8.43 -13.80 34.51
N SER A 462 -9.29 -12.81 34.76
CA SER A 462 -10.39 -12.48 33.83
C SER A 462 -9.89 -12.08 32.44
N THR A 463 -8.87 -11.22 32.36
CA THR A 463 -8.33 -10.75 31.08
C THR A 463 -7.55 -11.83 30.33
N ALA A 464 -6.86 -12.72 31.04
CA ALA A 464 -6.19 -13.87 30.43
C ALA A 464 -7.21 -14.84 29.84
N LEU A 465 -8.28 -15.14 30.58
CA LEU A 465 -9.37 -15.99 30.07
C LEU A 465 -10.08 -15.35 28.88
N GLU A 466 -10.39 -14.04 28.92
CA GLU A 466 -10.94 -13.31 27.77
C GLU A 466 -10.07 -13.50 26.51
N SER A 467 -8.76 -13.34 26.64
CA SER A 467 -7.81 -13.53 25.53
C SER A 467 -7.81 -14.96 24.99
N ILE A 468 -7.86 -15.96 25.88
CA ILE A 468 -7.95 -17.38 25.50
C ILE A 468 -9.23 -17.64 24.72
N LEU A 469 -10.38 -17.15 25.18
CA LEU A 469 -11.66 -17.34 24.51
C LEU A 469 -11.66 -16.66 23.14
N ASP A 470 -11.10 -15.45 23.04
CA ASP A 470 -10.97 -14.70 21.79
C ASP A 470 -10.10 -15.46 20.77
N ASP A 471 -8.93 -15.97 21.18
CA ASP A 471 -8.04 -16.74 20.31
C ASP A 471 -8.69 -18.06 19.84
N LEU A 472 -9.37 -18.76 20.75
CA LEU A 472 -10.11 -19.97 20.40
C LEU A 472 -11.21 -19.67 19.38
N LEU A 473 -11.95 -18.56 19.54
CA LEU A 473 -12.98 -18.13 18.59
C LEU A 473 -12.38 -17.81 17.21
N VAL A 474 -11.29 -17.03 17.15
CA VAL A 474 -10.59 -16.72 15.89
C VAL A 474 -10.11 -17.99 15.20
N GLN A 475 -9.62 -18.99 15.95
CA GLN A 475 -9.14 -20.22 15.33
C GLN A 475 -10.24 -21.10 14.79
N ILE A 476 -11.39 -21.16 15.46
CA ILE A 476 -12.56 -21.86 14.93
C ILE A 476 -13.10 -21.14 13.70
N ALA A 477 -13.14 -19.80 13.72
CA ALA A 477 -13.50 -18.98 12.57
C ALA A 477 -12.53 -19.17 11.37
N SER A 478 -11.23 -19.30 11.64
CA SER A 478 -10.22 -19.57 10.61
C SER A 478 -10.36 -20.98 10.03
N ALA A 479 -10.63 -21.97 10.89
CA ALA A 479 -10.93 -23.34 10.46
C ALA A 479 -12.21 -23.40 9.62
N GLN A 480 -13.21 -22.59 9.92
CA GLN A 480 -14.44 -22.50 9.14
C GLN A 480 -14.17 -22.07 7.68
N LEU A 481 -13.31 -21.07 7.49
CA LEU A 481 -12.96 -20.58 6.16
C LEU A 481 -12.13 -21.59 5.35
N GLU A 482 -11.13 -22.21 5.97
CA GLU A 482 -10.21 -23.08 5.23
C GLU A 482 -10.74 -24.51 5.08
N ILE A 483 -11.37 -25.08 6.11
CA ILE A 483 -11.87 -26.46 6.09
C ILE A 483 -13.25 -26.55 5.45
N ALA A 484 -14.22 -25.75 5.91
CA ALA A 484 -15.62 -25.92 5.48
C ALA A 484 -15.87 -25.24 4.13
N TRP A 485 -15.41 -24.00 3.93
CA TRP A 485 -15.65 -23.26 2.70
C TRP A 485 -14.76 -23.71 1.55
N ARG A 486 -13.44 -23.71 1.73
CA ARG A 486 -12.49 -23.89 0.63
C ARG A 486 -12.27 -25.35 0.22
N ASP A 487 -12.06 -26.25 1.17
CA ASP A 487 -11.66 -27.64 0.87
C ASP A 487 -12.83 -28.63 0.84
N SER A 488 -13.92 -28.37 1.58
CA SER A 488 -15.09 -29.27 1.66
C SER A 488 -16.26 -28.87 0.74
N GLY A 489 -16.19 -27.72 0.08
CA GLY A 489 -17.23 -27.24 -0.84
C GLY A 489 -18.57 -26.88 -0.17
N VAL A 490 -18.58 -26.62 1.14
CA VAL A 490 -19.79 -26.20 1.86
C VAL A 490 -20.05 -24.74 1.54
N SER A 491 -20.99 -24.51 0.62
CA SER A 491 -21.32 -23.17 0.07
C SER A 491 -21.77 -22.12 1.09
N ASN A 492 -22.12 -22.52 2.33
CA ASN A 492 -22.65 -21.63 3.37
C ASN A 492 -21.64 -21.31 4.49
N ALA A 493 -20.39 -21.73 4.35
CA ALA A 493 -19.36 -21.54 5.38
C ALA A 493 -18.70 -20.14 5.37
N ALA A 494 -18.98 -19.33 4.35
CA ALA A 494 -18.54 -17.93 4.28
C ALA A 494 -19.64 -17.06 3.67
N THR A 495 -19.73 -15.80 4.11
CA THR A 495 -20.67 -14.80 3.58
C THR A 495 -19.90 -13.60 3.06
N SER A 496 -20.26 -13.09 1.88
CA SER A 496 -19.64 -11.89 1.31
C SER A 496 -20.13 -10.62 2.02
N THR A 497 -19.20 -9.77 2.45
CA THR A 497 -19.46 -8.46 3.03
C THR A 497 -18.85 -7.36 2.15
N SER A 498 -19.47 -6.18 2.16
CA SER A 498 -18.93 -5.02 1.44
C SER A 498 -17.73 -4.44 2.20
N THR A 499 -16.65 -4.16 1.48
CA THR A 499 -15.42 -3.63 2.07
C THR A 499 -14.99 -2.33 1.42
N LEU A 500 -14.38 -1.45 2.22
CA LEU A 500 -13.73 -0.26 1.74
C LEU A 500 -12.24 -0.55 1.64
N VAL A 501 -11.71 -0.58 0.43
CA VAL A 501 -10.31 -0.92 0.15
C VAL A 501 -9.60 0.33 -0.30
N THR A 502 -8.50 0.65 0.36
CA THR A 502 -7.60 1.70 -0.09
C THR A 502 -6.47 1.08 -0.88
N VAL A 503 -6.38 1.46 -2.15
CA VAL A 503 -5.36 1.01 -3.09
C VAL A 503 -4.38 2.14 -3.39
N ALA A 504 -3.16 1.77 -3.76
CA ALA A 504 -2.21 2.73 -4.29
C ALA A 504 -2.72 3.27 -5.63
N ALA A 505 -2.71 4.59 -5.78
CA ALA A 505 -3.14 5.27 -6.99
C ALA A 505 -2.07 6.26 -7.45
N MET A 506 -2.19 6.72 -8.69
CA MET A 506 -1.39 7.84 -9.18
C MET A 506 -2.28 8.93 -9.73
N ARG A 507 -1.81 10.15 -9.53
CA ARG A 507 -2.36 11.37 -10.11
C ARG A 507 -1.29 12.05 -10.96
N LEU A 508 -1.69 12.65 -12.08
CA LEU A 508 -0.79 13.42 -12.93
C LEU A 508 -0.69 14.86 -12.45
N GLY A 509 0.52 15.27 -12.07
CA GLY A 509 0.88 16.64 -11.71
C GLY A 509 0.26 17.15 -10.41
N THR A 510 0.69 18.34 -10.01
CA THR A 510 -0.04 19.13 -9.01
C THR A 510 -0.89 20.18 -9.68
N LEU A 511 -2.05 20.48 -9.11
CA LEU A 511 -2.97 21.50 -9.62
C LEU A 511 -2.27 22.85 -9.89
N ARG A 512 -1.29 23.23 -9.05
CA ARG A 512 -0.52 24.47 -9.22
C ARG A 512 0.27 24.48 -10.53
N TYR A 513 1.02 23.42 -10.83
CA TYR A 513 1.79 23.34 -12.07
C TYR A 513 0.89 23.17 -13.30
N ILE A 514 -0.22 22.45 -13.18
CA ILE A 514 -1.21 22.32 -14.27
C ILE A 514 -1.78 23.70 -14.64
N ILE A 515 -2.19 24.50 -13.65
CA ILE A 515 -2.71 25.86 -13.89
C ILE A 515 -1.62 26.76 -14.50
N LEU A 516 -0.38 26.70 -14.02
CA LEU A 516 0.72 27.50 -14.56
C LEU A 516 1.05 27.13 -16.01
N ALA A 517 1.12 25.83 -16.32
CA ALA A 517 1.36 25.33 -17.68
C ALA A 517 0.22 25.73 -18.63
N ALA A 518 -1.05 25.60 -18.18
CA ALA A 518 -2.21 26.02 -18.94
C ALA A 518 -2.23 27.54 -19.18
N SER A 519 -1.90 28.33 -18.16
CA SER A 519 -1.83 29.80 -18.24
C SER A 519 -0.74 30.26 -19.21
N LEU A 520 0.45 29.67 -19.13
CA LEU A 520 1.55 29.96 -20.06
C LEU A 520 1.17 29.61 -21.49
N ASN A 521 0.57 28.43 -21.69
CA ASN A 521 0.14 27.99 -23.00
C ASN A 521 -0.94 28.91 -23.60
N PHE A 522 -1.92 29.34 -22.80
CA PHE A 522 -2.92 30.32 -23.21
C PHE A 522 -2.30 31.69 -23.54
N LEU A 523 -1.34 32.15 -22.74
CA LEU A 523 -0.63 33.41 -22.97
C LEU A 523 0.14 33.39 -24.30
N ILE A 524 0.88 32.31 -24.58
CA ILE A 524 1.63 32.17 -25.84
C ILE A 524 0.68 32.11 -27.03
N MET A 525 -0.43 31.37 -26.90
CA MET A 525 -1.47 31.33 -27.94
C MET A 525 -2.08 32.71 -28.19
N LEU A 526 -2.37 33.47 -27.13
CA LEU A 526 -2.91 34.84 -27.23
C LEU A 526 -1.92 35.75 -27.95
N ILE A 527 -0.64 35.74 -27.56
CA ILE A 527 0.41 36.53 -28.23
C ILE A 527 0.52 36.13 -29.70
N TYR A 528 0.49 34.84 -30.02
CA TYR A 528 0.56 34.35 -31.40
C TYR A 528 -0.64 34.82 -32.24
N VAL A 529 -1.87 34.72 -31.70
CA VAL A 529 -3.09 35.14 -32.39
C VAL A 529 -3.17 36.66 -32.52
N GLU A 530 -2.77 37.40 -31.49
CA GLU A 530 -2.69 38.87 -31.54
C GLU A 530 -1.73 39.32 -32.64
N GLU A 531 -0.53 38.73 -32.70
CA GLU A 531 0.45 39.04 -33.75
C GLU A 531 -0.03 38.63 -35.15
N LEU A 532 -0.72 37.50 -35.26
CA LEU A 532 -1.35 37.06 -36.50
C LEU A 532 -2.40 38.07 -36.98
N ILE A 533 -3.24 38.61 -36.09
CA ILE A 533 -4.27 39.61 -36.42
C ILE A 533 -3.60 40.96 -36.75
N ARG A 534 -2.70 41.43 -35.88
CA ARG A 534 -2.00 42.72 -35.99
C ARG A 534 -1.28 42.86 -37.32
N THR A 535 -0.60 41.81 -37.75
CA THR A 535 0.19 41.79 -39.00
C THR A 535 -0.62 41.33 -40.22
N ARG A 536 -1.93 41.07 -40.06
CA ARG A 536 -2.82 40.51 -41.09
C ARG A 536 -2.23 39.24 -41.72
N ALA A 537 -1.80 38.30 -40.87
CA ALA A 537 -1.06 37.08 -41.20
C ALA A 537 0.26 37.35 -41.93
N TRP A 538 1.00 38.37 -41.49
CA TRP A 538 2.26 38.81 -42.06
C TRP A 538 2.18 38.98 -43.59
N ARG A 539 1.12 39.63 -44.07
CA ARG A 539 0.96 39.99 -45.49
C ARG A 539 1.99 41.07 -45.85
N GLY A 540 2.69 40.91 -46.97
CA GLY A 540 3.73 41.85 -47.43
C GLY A 540 5.16 41.52 -46.99
N LEU A 541 5.37 40.39 -46.30
CA LEU A 541 6.71 39.92 -45.95
C LEU A 541 7.52 39.61 -47.22
N GLN A 542 8.66 40.27 -47.40
CA GLN A 542 9.61 39.96 -48.48
C GLN A 542 10.29 38.62 -48.22
N GLU A 543 10.74 37.96 -49.28
CA GLU A 543 11.37 36.63 -49.18
C GLU A 543 12.68 36.63 -48.39
N PHE A 544 13.34 37.79 -48.29
CA PHE A 544 14.57 37.95 -47.53
C PHE A 544 14.39 37.60 -46.05
N ASP A 545 15.10 36.58 -45.60
CA ASP A 545 15.21 36.16 -44.21
C ASP A 545 16.65 36.35 -43.72
N TYR A 546 16.86 37.22 -42.75
CA TYR A 546 18.19 37.50 -42.20
C TYR A 546 18.72 36.36 -41.32
N THR A 547 17.91 35.33 -41.03
CA THR A 547 18.34 34.11 -40.34
C THR A 547 18.82 33.02 -41.29
N ASP A 548 18.45 33.12 -42.58
CA ASP A 548 18.86 32.20 -43.62
C ASP A 548 20.16 32.67 -44.26
N LEU A 549 21.23 31.90 -44.10
CA LEU A 549 22.53 32.19 -44.67
C LEU A 549 22.47 32.33 -46.19
N SER A 550 21.60 31.58 -46.87
CA SER A 550 21.43 31.68 -48.32
C SER A 550 20.98 33.08 -48.73
N ASN A 551 19.98 33.62 -48.03
CA ASN A 551 19.47 34.97 -48.26
C ASN A 551 20.52 36.04 -47.94
N ILE A 552 21.32 35.84 -46.88
CA ILE A 552 22.42 36.76 -46.53
C ILE A 552 23.48 36.77 -47.64
N ILE A 553 23.92 35.60 -48.12
CA ILE A 553 24.94 35.50 -49.19
C ILE A 553 24.44 36.21 -50.46
N VAL A 554 23.19 35.98 -50.85
CA VAL A 554 22.59 36.64 -52.02
C VAL A 554 22.50 38.15 -51.81
N ALA A 555 22.10 38.61 -50.62
CA ALA A 555 22.02 40.04 -50.31
C ALA A 555 23.40 40.72 -50.30
N VAL A 556 24.42 40.08 -49.72
CA VAL A 556 25.80 40.58 -49.70
C VAL A 556 26.40 40.58 -51.10
N SER A 557 26.13 39.56 -51.92
CA SER A 557 26.59 39.52 -53.32
C SER A 557 25.99 40.65 -54.16
N ARG A 558 24.69 40.94 -53.98
CA ARG A 558 24.02 42.03 -54.72
C ARG A 558 24.39 43.42 -54.20
N GLY A 559 24.41 43.61 -52.88
CA GLY A 559 24.74 44.91 -52.26
C GLY A 559 26.24 45.21 -52.24
N GLY A 560 27.10 44.19 -52.27
CA GLY A 560 28.54 44.34 -52.27
C GLY A 560 29.07 45.06 -53.51
N ASN A 561 28.39 44.92 -54.66
CA ASN A 561 28.75 45.64 -55.89
C ASN A 561 28.55 47.15 -55.74
N ASP A 562 27.44 47.57 -55.11
CA ASP A 562 27.14 48.98 -54.88
C ASP A 562 28.06 49.59 -53.81
N ILE A 563 28.39 48.83 -52.75
CA ILE A 563 29.33 49.27 -51.70
C ILE A 563 30.76 49.36 -52.28
N ALA A 564 31.19 48.40 -53.11
CA ALA A 564 32.49 48.46 -53.77
C ALA A 564 32.60 49.67 -54.70
N LEU A 565 31.53 50.06 -55.38
CA LEU A 565 31.48 51.28 -56.20
C LEU A 565 31.58 52.56 -55.38
N VAL A 566 30.95 52.62 -54.20
CA VAL A 566 31.06 53.79 -53.30
C VAL A 566 32.45 53.89 -52.69
N VAL A 567 33.03 52.78 -52.25
CA VAL A 567 34.39 52.75 -51.68
C VAL A 567 35.44 53.10 -52.73
N THR A 568 35.32 52.59 -53.95
CA THR A 568 36.22 52.97 -55.06
C THR A 568 36.00 54.41 -55.55
N ALA A 569 34.81 54.99 -55.34
CA ALA A 569 34.54 56.40 -55.60
C ALA A 569 35.16 57.33 -54.53
N GLU A 570 35.04 56.99 -53.24
CA GLU A 570 35.72 57.72 -52.15
C GLU A 570 37.26 57.59 -52.24
N GLU A 571 37.78 56.41 -52.60
CA GLU A 571 39.22 56.20 -52.79
C GLU A 571 39.78 57.02 -53.97
N LYS A 572 38.96 57.29 -54.99
CA LYS A 572 39.29 58.22 -56.09
C LYS A 572 39.25 59.69 -55.69
N GLU A 573 38.45 60.06 -54.69
CA GLU A 573 38.32 61.45 -54.22
C GLU A 573 39.45 61.83 -53.24
N HIS A 574 40.08 60.86 -52.58
CA HIS A 574 41.22 61.09 -51.67
C HIS A 574 42.62 60.92 -52.28
N ASN A 575 42.77 60.39 -53.50
CA ASN A 575 44.08 60.22 -54.14
C ASN A 575 44.31 61.18 -55.33
N ILE A 576 45.01 62.29 -55.06
CA ILE A 576 45.73 63.09 -56.06
C ILE A 576 46.99 62.30 -56.50
N LEU A 577 46.81 61.46 -57.54
CA LEU A 577 47.71 60.91 -58.60
C LEU A 577 49.27 60.89 -58.44
N PRO A 578 50.00 59.91 -59.06
CA PRO A 578 49.81 59.58 -60.48
C PRO A 578 49.89 58.11 -60.95
N GLN A 579 49.07 57.87 -61.98
CA GLN A 579 49.26 57.10 -63.22
C GLN A 579 49.76 55.64 -63.21
N ASN A 580 49.12 54.90 -64.13
CA ASN A 580 49.47 53.60 -64.71
C ASN A 580 49.12 52.35 -63.91
N LEU A 581 47.91 51.85 -64.14
CA LEU A 581 47.69 50.43 -64.43
C LEU A 581 46.38 50.28 -65.21
N ASN A 582 46.52 50.09 -66.52
CA ASN A 582 45.49 49.47 -67.34
C ASN A 582 45.33 48.02 -66.84
N HIS A 583 44.28 47.76 -66.09
CA HIS A 583 43.72 46.41 -66.02
C HIS A 583 42.21 46.51 -66.20
N THR A 584 41.78 46.24 -67.42
CA THR A 584 40.42 45.78 -67.70
C THR A 584 40.20 44.50 -66.92
N VAL A 585 39.30 44.53 -65.95
CA VAL A 585 38.64 43.33 -65.43
C VAL A 585 37.14 43.52 -65.66
N GLY A 586 36.76 43.31 -66.92
CA GLY A 586 35.45 42.76 -67.23
C GLY A 586 35.62 41.25 -67.30
N GLY A 587 34.89 40.51 -66.48
CA GLY A 587 34.91 39.04 -66.52
C GLY A 587 34.23 38.44 -65.30
N ASP A 588 33.04 37.87 -65.52
CA ASP A 588 32.30 37.05 -64.57
C ASP A 588 33.21 36.01 -63.92
N THR A 589 33.56 36.24 -62.66
CA THR A 589 34.21 35.22 -61.84
C THR A 589 33.13 34.31 -61.25
N LYS A 590 32.91 33.16 -61.90
CA LYS A 590 32.14 32.06 -61.30
C LYS A 590 32.94 31.47 -60.13
N LEU A 591 32.53 31.78 -58.91
CA LEU A 591 32.95 31.06 -57.71
C LEU A 591 32.24 29.70 -57.68
N LEU A 592 32.95 28.65 -58.08
CA LEU A 592 32.52 27.27 -57.89
C LEU A 592 33.12 26.75 -56.59
N LEU A 593 32.27 26.53 -55.58
CA LEU A 593 32.64 25.82 -54.36
C LEU A 593 32.62 24.32 -54.66
N GLN A 594 33.79 23.75 -54.93
CA GLN A 594 33.97 22.30 -54.97
C GLN A 594 34.59 21.85 -53.65
N PHE A 595 33.91 20.97 -52.94
CA PHE A 595 34.40 20.35 -51.72
C PHE A 595 35.18 19.10 -52.11
N ASP A 596 36.49 19.11 -51.89
CA ASP A 596 37.27 17.88 -51.80
C ASP A 596 38.10 17.92 -50.52
N ASN A 597 37.95 16.87 -49.70
CA ASN A 597 38.64 16.57 -48.44
C ASN A 597 39.37 17.72 -47.72
N GLY A 598 38.60 18.53 -46.99
CA GLY A 598 39.01 18.94 -45.62
C GLY A 598 39.81 20.23 -45.43
N THR A 599 40.18 20.99 -46.47
CA THR A 599 40.67 22.38 -46.28
C THR A 599 40.21 23.33 -47.39
N PRO A 600 39.66 24.52 -47.07
CA PRO A 600 39.30 25.50 -48.09
C PRO A 600 40.55 26.24 -48.58
N MET A 601 40.93 26.03 -49.85
CA MET A 601 41.87 26.90 -50.56
C MET A 601 41.12 27.69 -51.64
N ILE A 602 41.27 29.01 -51.63
CA ILE A 602 40.76 29.90 -52.67
C ILE A 602 41.73 29.83 -53.85
N LYS A 603 41.32 29.20 -54.94
CA LYS A 603 42.08 29.18 -56.20
C LYS A 603 41.28 29.92 -57.26
N ALA A 604 41.82 31.01 -57.77
CA ALA A 604 41.29 31.68 -58.95
C ALA A 604 41.86 30.99 -60.19
N GLU A 605 41.02 30.35 -60.99
CA GLU A 605 41.42 29.80 -62.29
C GLU A 605 41.07 30.76 -63.42
N HIS A 606 42.07 31.07 -64.24
CA HIS A 606 41.89 31.68 -65.56
C HIS A 606 41.40 30.63 -66.58
N PRO A 607 40.68 31.04 -67.63
CA PRO A 607 40.10 30.11 -68.59
C PRO A 607 41.20 29.38 -69.40
N PHE A 608 41.16 28.05 -69.28
CA PHE A 608 41.69 26.97 -70.12
C PHE A 608 42.41 27.34 -71.43
N ASP A 609 43.62 26.79 -71.57
CA ASP A 609 44.34 26.54 -72.83
C ASP A 609 44.43 25.00 -73.02
N PRO A 610 43.95 24.39 -74.13
CA PRO A 610 43.80 22.95 -74.21
C PRO A 610 44.87 22.31 -75.10
N TYR A 611 46.09 22.03 -74.62
CA TYR A 611 47.00 21.08 -75.29
C TYR A 611 48.01 20.44 -74.32
N ASN A 612 48.29 19.15 -74.57
CA ASN A 612 49.28 18.21 -73.98
C ASN A 612 48.77 17.37 -72.79
N GLU A 613 48.38 16.11 -73.03
CA GLU A 613 49.22 14.89 -73.12
C GLU A 613 49.75 14.43 -71.75
N LEU A 614 49.17 13.37 -71.18
CA LEU A 614 49.61 11.97 -71.26
C LEU A 614 50.86 11.68 -70.40
N SER A 615 50.69 10.94 -69.29
CA SER A 615 51.33 9.63 -69.03
C SER A 615 51.52 9.30 -67.54
N ALA A 616 51.46 7.99 -67.27
CA ALA A 616 51.92 7.20 -66.12
C ALA A 616 51.06 7.27 -64.83
N LEU A 617 50.43 6.16 -64.37
CA LEU A 617 51.02 5.03 -63.60
C LEU A 617 51.78 5.55 -62.35
N ASP A 618 51.62 5.05 -61.13
CA ASP A 618 51.32 3.69 -60.69
C ASP A 618 51.01 3.64 -59.16
N SER A 619 50.46 2.51 -58.70
CA SER A 619 50.65 1.84 -57.38
C SER A 619 50.29 2.50 -56.03
N ALA A 620 49.50 1.72 -55.25
CA ALA A 620 49.53 1.49 -53.78
C ALA A 620 49.31 2.71 -52.86
N GLU A 621 48.37 2.75 -51.90
CA GLU A 621 47.83 1.77 -50.95
C GLU A 621 46.37 2.13 -50.63
#